data_AF-A0A1M7XYG9-F1
#
_entry.id   AF-A0A1M7XYG9-F1
#
_cell.length_a   1.000
_cell.length_b   1.000
_cell.length_c   1.000
_cell.angle_alpha   90.00
_cell.angle_beta   90.00
_cell.angle_gamma   90.00
#
_symmetry.space_group_name_H-M   'P 1'
#
loop_
_entity.id
_entity.type
_entity.pdbx_description
1 polymer ?
#
loop_
_entity_poly.entity_id
_entity_poly.type
_entity_poly.pdbx_seq_one_letter_code
_entity_poly.pdbx_strand_id
1 'polypeptide(L)'
;MKRPILTKANNRTIPAQYHPYSGSPENWLSSGISFDFFINWKTYAVQNEIWVKRLLDKDEMPPKLNIYNYLKDNDGDFLDLYNFASGHGFDLHYMLFDDTQNWGDDDSILFDLHCANGNWINERVDLTNIKSRICELSGGKMRIGEKGLFLSTSNLETTLSKTDYPWPGDVDAIVLHKDNKVPLVMLEYRKHTRESDFESVSNYYINKADKRKYDRLQLLKNAINPQLSLIVVTYPTSVNIHKVLLESIKVEGGKMLIEDSITCQLPNGINQSMEYKKAIYYIIKK
;
A
#
# COMPACT_ATOMS: atom_id res chain seq x y z
N MET A 1 17.16 3.96 -3.52
CA MET A 1 16.52 3.60 -2.23
C MET A 1 15.89 2.24 -2.32
N LYS A 2 16.01 1.43 -1.27
CA LYS A 2 15.49 0.06 -1.23
C LYS A 2 14.05 0.05 -0.73
N ARG A 3 13.18 -0.66 -1.47
CA ARG A 3 11.81 -0.94 -1.02
C ARG A 3 11.81 -2.11 -0.05
N PRO A 4 10.99 -2.07 1.00
CA PRO A 4 10.73 -3.25 1.83
C PRO A 4 10.11 -4.38 0.98
N ILE A 5 10.38 -5.63 1.36
CA ILE A 5 9.87 -6.82 0.65
C ILE A 5 8.89 -7.58 1.53
N LEU A 6 7.83 -8.13 0.93
CA LEU A 6 6.82 -8.91 1.62
C LEU A 6 7.36 -10.30 1.96
N THR A 7 7.44 -10.63 3.26
CA THR A 7 7.93 -11.92 3.76
C THR A 7 7.04 -12.42 4.89
N LYS A 8 7.28 -13.64 5.38
CA LYS A 8 6.67 -14.09 6.64
C LYS A 8 7.14 -13.21 7.79
N ALA A 9 6.19 -12.79 8.63
CA ALA A 9 6.43 -11.90 9.76
C ALA A 9 7.30 -12.56 10.85
N ASN A 10 7.16 -13.87 11.06
CA ASN A 10 7.94 -14.62 12.04
C ASN A 10 9.29 -15.15 11.50
N ASN A 11 9.51 -15.06 10.18
CA ASN A 11 10.77 -15.44 9.56
C ASN A 11 10.96 -14.69 8.24
N ARG A 12 11.74 -13.61 8.30
CA ARG A 12 11.98 -12.70 7.17
C ARG A 12 12.79 -13.34 6.04
N THR A 13 13.42 -14.50 6.25
CA THR A 13 14.13 -15.21 5.16
C THR A 13 13.18 -15.95 4.22
N ILE A 14 11.90 -16.07 4.59
CA ILE A 14 10.87 -16.73 3.77
C ILE A 14 10.06 -15.66 3.03
N PRO A 15 10.33 -15.41 1.74
CA PRO A 15 9.55 -14.45 0.97
C PRO A 15 8.10 -14.92 0.80
N ALA A 16 7.21 -13.98 0.57
CA ALA A 16 5.84 -14.33 0.23
C ALA A 16 5.81 -15.10 -1.11
N GLN A 17 4.96 -16.12 -1.19
CA GLN A 17 4.85 -16.93 -2.41
C GLN A 17 4.22 -16.12 -3.54
N TYR A 18 4.72 -16.34 -4.76
CA TYR A 18 4.19 -15.82 -6.02
C TYR A 18 4.11 -16.96 -7.04
N HIS A 19 3.25 -16.80 -8.03
CA HIS A 19 3.19 -17.74 -9.14
C HIS A 19 4.49 -17.63 -9.97
N PRO A 20 5.18 -18.74 -10.28
CA PRO A 20 6.50 -18.70 -10.94
C PRO A 20 6.45 -18.11 -12.35
N TYR A 21 5.35 -18.30 -13.07
CA TYR A 21 5.14 -17.70 -14.39
C TYR A 21 4.94 -16.16 -14.35
N SER A 22 4.15 -15.63 -13.41
CA SER A 22 3.73 -14.22 -13.44
C SER A 22 4.50 -13.30 -12.50
N GLY A 23 5.15 -13.86 -11.47
CA GLY A 23 5.81 -13.07 -10.42
C GLY A 23 4.82 -12.22 -9.60
N SER A 24 5.32 -11.08 -9.09
CA SER A 24 4.52 -10.11 -8.32
C SER A 24 3.64 -9.24 -9.24
N PRO A 25 2.38 -8.97 -8.86
CA PRO A 25 1.47 -8.14 -9.65
C PRO A 25 1.92 -6.68 -9.81
N GLU A 26 2.75 -6.18 -8.90
CA GLU A 26 3.39 -4.86 -9.01
C GLU A 26 4.21 -4.73 -10.31
N ASN A 27 4.71 -5.85 -10.85
CA ASN A 27 5.48 -5.88 -12.09
C ASN A 27 4.61 -6.02 -13.35
N TRP A 28 3.28 -6.05 -13.24
CA TRP A 28 2.39 -6.22 -14.40
C TRP A 28 2.03 -4.88 -15.05
N LEU A 29 2.13 -3.79 -14.30
CA LEU A 29 1.94 -2.42 -14.77
C LEU A 29 3.24 -1.64 -14.59
N SER A 30 3.55 -0.78 -15.55
CA SER A 30 4.77 0.05 -15.54
C SER A 30 4.59 1.37 -14.79
N SER A 31 3.40 1.63 -14.25
CA SER A 31 3.02 2.94 -13.70
C SER A 31 2.01 2.77 -12.58
N GLY A 32 2.47 2.94 -11.35
CA GLY A 32 1.62 2.99 -10.16
C GLY A 32 2.41 3.55 -9.01
N ILE A 33 1.78 4.42 -8.22
CA ILE A 33 2.33 4.87 -6.94
C ILE A 33 1.70 4.06 -5.81
N SER A 34 2.47 3.79 -4.76
CA SER A 34 2.02 3.11 -3.54
C SER A 34 2.51 3.89 -2.32
N PHE A 35 1.66 3.97 -1.31
CA PHE A 35 1.93 4.66 -0.06
C PHE A 35 1.02 4.11 1.05
N ASP A 36 1.44 4.31 2.29
CA ASP A 36 0.58 4.09 3.46
C ASP A 36 -0.19 5.38 3.79
N PHE A 37 -1.40 5.26 4.32
CA PHE A 37 -2.29 6.37 4.63
C PHE A 37 -3.12 6.10 5.88
N PHE A 38 -3.63 7.17 6.47
CA PHE A 38 -4.39 7.10 7.72
C PHE A 38 -5.86 7.38 7.51
N ILE A 39 -6.69 6.60 8.23
CA ILE A 39 -8.09 6.91 8.45
C ILE A 39 -8.26 7.23 9.92
N ASN A 40 -8.80 8.41 10.22
CA ASN A 40 -9.29 8.69 11.56
C ASN A 40 -10.62 7.97 11.74
N TRP A 41 -10.62 6.87 12.49
CA TRP A 41 -11.80 6.01 12.64
C TRP A 41 -12.89 6.60 13.54
N LYS A 42 -12.62 7.70 14.26
CA LYS A 42 -13.66 8.45 14.98
C LYS A 42 -14.48 9.31 14.04
N THR A 43 -13.84 9.91 13.04
CA THR A 43 -14.49 10.83 12.08
C THR A 43 -14.79 10.18 10.74
N TYR A 44 -14.28 8.96 10.50
CA TYR A 44 -14.33 8.25 9.22
C TYR A 44 -13.73 9.08 8.06
N ALA A 45 -12.69 9.86 8.35
CA ALA A 45 -12.03 10.74 7.39
C ALA A 45 -10.59 10.29 7.11
N VAL A 46 -10.18 10.43 5.85
CA VAL A 46 -8.78 10.28 5.44
C VAL A 46 -7.99 11.44 6.04
N GLN A 47 -6.83 11.16 6.65
CA GLN A 47 -5.92 12.22 7.08
C GLN A 47 -5.10 12.72 5.90
N ASN A 48 -4.66 13.97 5.97
CA ASN A 48 -3.82 14.61 4.96
C ASN A 48 -2.38 14.08 4.95
N GLU A 49 -2.06 12.98 5.62
CA GLU A 49 -0.69 12.47 5.72
C GLU A 49 -0.56 11.11 5.03
N ILE A 50 0.42 11.01 4.12
CA ILE A 50 0.79 9.75 3.46
C ILE A 50 2.26 9.41 3.68
N TRP A 51 2.53 8.12 3.89
CA TRP A 51 3.85 7.60 4.24
C TRP A 51 4.41 6.73 3.13
N VAL A 52 5.70 6.90 2.86
CA VAL A 52 6.46 6.09 1.91
C VAL A 52 7.62 5.43 2.65
N LYS A 53 7.51 4.13 2.87
CA LYS A 53 8.56 3.34 3.54
C LYS A 53 9.77 3.13 2.61
N ARG A 54 10.97 3.42 3.10
CA ARG A 54 12.24 3.07 2.44
C ARG A 54 13.21 2.52 3.46
N LEU A 55 13.99 1.51 3.05
CA LEU A 55 15.00 0.91 3.91
C LEU A 55 16.32 1.66 3.75
N LEU A 56 16.95 1.96 4.88
CA LEU A 56 18.34 2.38 4.96
C LEU A 56 19.24 1.16 5.14
N ASP A 57 20.44 1.23 4.58
CA ASP A 57 21.51 0.34 5.02
C ASP A 57 21.95 0.72 6.44
N LYS A 58 22.46 -0.26 7.21
CA LYS A 58 22.70 -0.16 8.67
C LYS A 58 23.49 1.07 9.13
N ASP A 59 24.36 1.59 8.28
CA ASP A 59 25.24 2.73 8.56
C ASP A 59 24.91 3.98 7.72
N GLU A 60 23.82 3.94 6.94
CA GLU A 60 23.41 5.05 6.08
C GLU A 60 22.58 6.05 6.89
N MET A 61 23.05 7.29 6.93
CA MET A 61 22.25 8.42 7.42
C MET A 61 21.68 9.17 6.21
N PRO A 62 20.37 9.50 6.22
CA PRO A 62 19.81 10.32 5.16
C PRO A 62 20.45 11.72 5.19
N PRO A 63 20.50 12.42 4.05
CA PRO A 63 21.13 13.73 3.98
C PRO A 63 20.36 14.75 4.81
N LYS A 64 21.09 15.70 5.39
CA LYS A 64 20.52 16.81 6.16
C LYS A 64 20.06 17.98 5.29
N LEU A 65 20.56 18.08 4.06
CA LEU A 65 20.29 19.17 3.10
C LEU A 65 20.01 18.58 1.73
N ASN A 66 19.34 19.35 0.86
CA ASN A 66 18.99 18.94 -0.50
C ASN A 66 18.16 17.65 -0.58
N ILE A 67 17.32 17.41 0.43
CA ILE A 67 16.48 16.20 0.55
C ILE A 67 15.64 15.96 -0.71
N TYR A 68 15.07 17.02 -1.30
CA TYR A 68 14.32 16.91 -2.56
C TYR A 68 15.15 16.26 -3.67
N ASN A 69 16.38 16.73 -3.90
CA ASN A 69 17.25 16.17 -4.95
C ASN A 69 17.69 14.76 -4.57
N TYR A 70 17.98 14.51 -3.30
CA TYR A 70 18.29 13.15 -2.83
C TYR A 70 17.15 12.17 -3.11
N LEU A 71 15.91 12.52 -2.77
CA LEU A 71 14.75 11.67 -3.04
C LEU A 71 14.53 11.50 -4.55
N LYS A 72 14.64 12.58 -5.33
CA LYS A 72 14.51 12.55 -6.79
C LYS A 72 15.55 11.64 -7.46
N ASP A 73 16.78 11.67 -6.99
CA ASP A 73 17.88 10.92 -7.60
C ASP A 73 17.92 9.46 -7.12
N ASN A 74 17.33 9.16 -5.96
CA ASN A 74 17.42 7.84 -5.34
C ASN A 74 16.10 7.05 -5.30
N ASP A 75 14.95 7.66 -5.57
CA ASP A 75 13.67 6.97 -5.65
C ASP A 75 12.91 7.32 -6.94
N GLY A 76 12.79 6.32 -7.82
CA GLY A 76 12.14 6.48 -9.12
C GLY A 76 10.67 6.87 -9.04
N ASP A 77 9.99 6.62 -7.91
CA ASP A 77 8.58 7.00 -7.72
C ASP A 77 8.42 8.41 -7.15
N PHE A 78 9.51 9.04 -6.69
CA PHE A 78 9.43 10.26 -5.87
C PHE A 78 8.66 11.39 -6.56
N LEU A 79 8.96 11.67 -7.82
CA LEU A 79 8.30 12.77 -8.52
C LEU A 79 6.80 12.52 -8.71
N ASP A 80 6.41 11.27 -8.98
CA ASP A 80 5.00 10.93 -9.15
C ASP A 80 4.26 10.98 -7.80
N LEU A 81 4.89 10.51 -6.72
CA LEU A 81 4.37 10.63 -5.35
C LEU A 81 4.25 12.09 -4.90
N TYR A 82 5.29 12.90 -5.14
CA TYR A 82 5.32 14.32 -4.78
C TYR A 82 4.24 15.12 -5.48
N ASN A 83 4.12 14.93 -6.81
CA ASN A 83 3.10 15.62 -7.60
C ASN A 83 1.69 15.15 -7.22
N PHE A 84 1.50 13.85 -6.96
CA PHE A 84 0.23 13.32 -6.50
C PHE A 84 -0.16 13.89 -5.14
N ALA A 85 0.76 13.87 -4.16
CA ALA A 85 0.50 14.36 -2.82
C ALA A 85 0.13 15.85 -2.85
N SER A 86 0.94 16.68 -3.51
CA SER A 86 0.68 18.10 -3.65
C SER A 86 -0.63 18.39 -4.40
N GLY A 87 -0.92 17.63 -5.47
CA GLY A 87 -2.15 17.79 -6.27
C GLY A 87 -3.44 17.40 -5.54
N HIS A 88 -3.35 16.56 -4.51
CA HIS A 88 -4.50 16.09 -3.72
C HIS A 88 -4.50 16.59 -2.26
N GLY A 89 -3.59 17.51 -1.91
CA GLY A 89 -3.54 18.10 -0.57
C GLY A 89 -3.04 17.16 0.52
N PHE A 90 -2.20 16.18 0.16
CA PHE A 90 -1.49 15.33 1.11
C PHE A 90 -0.09 15.86 1.41
N ASP A 91 0.30 15.75 2.66
CA ASP A 91 1.65 15.87 3.18
C ASP A 91 2.38 14.54 2.96
N LEU A 92 3.47 14.60 2.19
CA LEU A 92 4.28 13.45 1.82
C LEU A 92 5.42 13.26 2.82
N HIS A 93 5.40 12.12 3.50
CA HIS A 93 6.43 11.70 4.44
C HIS A 93 7.16 10.47 3.92
N TYR A 94 8.49 10.56 3.88
CA TYR A 94 9.37 9.46 3.57
C TYR A 94 9.93 8.89 4.87
N MET A 95 9.48 7.69 5.21
CA MET A 95 9.83 7.00 6.46
C MET A 95 11.01 6.06 6.19
N LEU A 96 12.22 6.52 6.55
CA LEU A 96 13.49 5.85 6.28
C LEU A 96 14.00 5.14 7.55
N PHE A 97 14.29 3.85 7.47
CA PHE A 97 14.72 3.09 8.64
C PHE A 97 15.57 1.87 8.31
N ASP A 98 16.44 1.50 9.26
CA ASP A 98 17.15 0.21 9.25
C ASP A 98 16.22 -0.89 9.81
N ASP A 99 15.82 -1.83 8.95
CA ASP A 99 14.90 -2.92 9.32
C ASP A 99 15.54 -3.97 10.25
N THR A 100 16.85 -3.89 10.51
CA THR A 100 17.58 -4.81 11.40
C THR A 100 17.57 -4.38 12.87
N GLN A 101 17.07 -3.18 13.17
CA GLN A 101 16.91 -2.69 14.54
C GLN A 101 16.00 -3.60 15.38
N ASN A 102 16.19 -3.55 16.71
CA ASN A 102 15.27 -4.18 17.65
C ASN A 102 14.01 -3.32 17.82
N TRP A 103 13.06 -3.43 16.90
CA TRP A 103 11.81 -2.65 16.93
C TRP A 103 10.88 -2.92 18.12
N GLY A 104 11.25 -3.85 19.03
CA GLY A 104 10.60 -3.97 20.34
C GLY A 104 11.10 -2.94 21.36
N ASP A 105 12.21 -2.27 21.07
CA ASP A 105 12.80 -1.20 21.86
C ASP A 105 12.23 0.15 21.42
N ASP A 106 11.69 0.89 22.38
CA ASP A 106 11.06 2.19 22.17
C ASP A 106 12.07 3.29 21.78
N ASP A 107 13.37 3.06 22.02
CA ASP A 107 14.46 3.95 21.59
C ASP A 107 14.91 3.70 20.13
N SER A 108 14.33 2.70 19.44
CA SER A 108 14.58 2.49 18.01
C SER A 108 14.17 3.69 17.18
N ILE A 109 14.95 4.01 16.15
CA ILE A 109 14.82 5.27 15.42
C ILE A 109 14.45 5.04 13.95
N LEU A 110 13.66 5.97 13.43
CA LEU A 110 13.52 6.20 12.00
C LEU A 110 13.75 7.68 11.65
N PHE A 111 13.95 7.94 10.37
CA PHE A 111 14.03 9.29 9.83
C PHE A 111 12.76 9.61 9.05
N ASP A 112 12.12 10.71 9.40
CA ASP A 112 11.00 11.28 8.67
C ASP A 112 11.51 12.41 7.78
N LEU A 113 11.52 12.17 6.47
CA LEU A 113 11.82 13.18 5.47
C LEU A 113 10.50 13.74 4.91
N HIS A 114 10.19 15.00 5.18
CA HIS A 114 8.93 15.60 4.75
C HIS A 114 9.06 17.07 4.37
N CYS A 115 8.10 17.58 3.62
CA CYS A 115 8.05 18.98 3.25
C CYS A 115 7.15 19.75 4.22
N ALA A 116 7.69 20.77 4.89
CA ALA A 116 6.93 21.70 5.71
C ALA A 116 7.23 23.14 5.28
N ASN A 117 6.19 23.92 5.01
CA ASN A 117 6.31 25.33 4.57
C ASN A 117 7.24 25.52 3.36
N GLY A 118 7.21 24.57 2.40
CA GLY A 118 8.04 24.59 1.20
C GLY A 118 9.49 24.16 1.41
N ASN A 119 9.88 23.78 2.62
CA ASN A 119 11.21 23.27 2.93
C ASN A 119 11.16 21.80 3.30
N TRP A 120 12.09 21.02 2.77
CA TRP A 120 12.25 19.64 3.20
C TRP A 120 13.01 19.57 4.53
N ILE A 121 12.46 18.83 5.47
CA ILE A 121 12.98 18.59 6.81
C ILE A 121 13.37 17.12 6.91
N ASN A 122 14.46 16.86 7.65
CA ASN A 122 14.88 15.53 8.05
C ASN A 122 14.79 15.46 9.58
N GLU A 123 13.78 14.76 10.08
CA GLU A 123 13.55 14.59 11.51
C GLU A 123 13.94 13.18 11.95
N ARG A 124 14.68 13.09 13.06
CA ARG A 124 15.01 11.82 13.70
C ARG A 124 13.94 11.53 14.75
N VAL A 125 13.16 10.47 14.55
CA VAL A 125 11.99 10.14 15.36
C VAL A 125 12.16 8.76 16.01
N ASP A 126 11.92 8.66 17.31
CA ASP A 126 11.92 7.38 18.02
C ASP A 126 10.57 6.64 17.87
N LEU A 127 10.56 5.35 18.21
CA LEU A 127 9.38 4.50 18.07
C LEU A 127 8.21 4.96 18.94
N THR A 128 8.47 5.58 20.10
CA THR A 128 7.42 6.14 20.97
C THR A 128 6.65 7.26 20.28
N ASN A 129 7.37 8.17 19.63
CA ASN A 129 6.80 9.27 18.88
C ASN A 129 6.05 8.78 17.63
N ILE A 130 6.55 7.74 16.97
CA ILE A 130 5.84 7.09 15.85
C ILE A 130 4.54 6.45 16.29
N LYS A 131 4.53 5.69 17.40
CA LYS A 131 3.30 5.12 17.98
C LYS A 131 2.29 6.21 18.33
N SER A 132 2.76 7.32 18.89
CA SER A 132 1.92 8.46 19.26
C SER A 132 1.29 9.12 18.02
N ARG A 133 2.07 9.34 16.96
CA ARG A 133 1.59 9.88 15.69
C ARG A 133 0.58 8.95 15.00
N ILE A 134 0.86 7.65 14.96
CA ILE A 134 -0.09 6.64 14.46
C ILE A 134 -1.41 6.70 15.23
N CYS A 135 -1.35 6.78 16.57
CA CYS A 135 -2.52 6.89 17.43
C CYS A 135 -3.34 8.14 17.09
N GLU A 136 -2.69 9.30 17.00
CA GLU A 136 -3.33 10.57 16.69
C GLU A 136 -4.05 10.53 15.33
N LEU A 137 -3.33 10.17 14.27
CA LEU A 137 -3.85 10.13 12.90
C LEU A 137 -4.93 9.06 12.71
N SER A 138 -4.86 7.95 13.45
CA SER A 138 -5.88 6.91 13.43
C SER A 138 -7.14 7.26 14.22
N GLY A 139 -7.14 8.39 14.93
CA GLY A 139 -8.23 8.78 15.84
C GLY A 139 -8.20 8.05 17.18
N GLY A 140 -7.13 7.34 17.52
CA GLY A 140 -6.92 6.65 18.77
C GLY A 140 -6.24 5.29 18.61
N LYS A 141 -6.16 4.56 19.73
CA LYS A 141 -5.63 3.20 19.77
C LYS A 141 -6.41 2.26 18.85
N MET A 142 -5.68 1.40 18.14
CA MET A 142 -6.22 0.42 17.22
C MET A 142 -5.55 -0.92 17.38
N ARG A 143 -6.32 -2.01 17.21
CA ARG A 143 -5.78 -3.36 17.07
C ARG A 143 -6.22 -3.97 15.76
N ILE A 144 -5.30 -4.68 15.11
CA ILE A 144 -5.63 -5.57 13.99
C ILE A 144 -6.02 -6.97 14.47
N GLY A 145 -5.59 -7.37 15.67
CA GLY A 145 -5.87 -8.67 16.29
C GLY A 145 -4.66 -9.18 17.07
N GLU A 146 -4.86 -10.18 17.95
CA GLU A 146 -3.80 -10.69 18.83
C GLU A 146 -2.66 -11.38 18.08
N LYS A 147 -2.95 -11.97 16.91
CA LYS A 147 -1.97 -12.69 16.10
C LYS A 147 -0.98 -11.75 15.38
N GLY A 148 -1.32 -10.48 15.23
CA GLY A 148 -0.59 -9.56 14.36
C GLY A 148 -0.64 -10.00 12.88
N LEU A 149 0.31 -9.48 12.10
CA LEU A 149 0.44 -9.81 10.69
C LEU A 149 1.08 -11.19 10.46
N PHE A 150 0.58 -11.93 9.46
CA PHE A 150 1.21 -13.17 8.98
C PHE A 150 2.31 -12.89 7.95
N LEU A 151 2.05 -11.94 7.05
CA LEU A 151 3.01 -11.39 6.10
C LEU A 151 3.15 -9.89 6.38
N SER A 152 4.37 -9.38 6.27
CA SER A 152 4.69 -7.97 6.50
C SER A 152 5.82 -7.53 5.59
N THR A 153 5.91 -6.22 5.37
CA THR A 153 6.96 -5.63 4.53
C THR A 153 8.22 -5.30 5.34
N SER A 154 8.10 -5.15 6.66
CA SER A 154 9.20 -4.84 7.59
C SER A 154 9.07 -5.50 8.98
N ASN A 155 10.17 -5.60 9.71
CA ASN A 155 10.18 -5.97 11.13
C ASN A 155 9.49 -4.90 11.98
N LEU A 156 9.64 -3.61 11.63
CA LEU A 156 8.92 -2.51 12.26
C LEU A 156 7.40 -2.73 12.22
N GLU A 157 6.87 -2.97 11.01
CA GLU A 157 5.45 -3.24 10.77
C GLU A 157 4.99 -4.49 11.53
N THR A 158 5.80 -5.55 11.51
CA THR A 158 5.54 -6.78 12.26
C THR A 158 5.38 -6.51 13.76
N THR A 159 6.29 -5.74 14.35
CA THR A 159 6.27 -5.44 15.77
C THR A 159 5.06 -4.58 16.12
N LEU A 160 4.83 -3.50 15.38
CA LEU A 160 3.70 -2.61 15.59
C LEU A 160 2.35 -3.33 15.42
N SER A 161 2.27 -4.32 14.54
CA SER A 161 1.05 -5.11 14.30
C SER A 161 0.53 -5.86 15.55
N LYS A 162 1.39 -6.06 16.54
CA LYS A 162 1.06 -6.72 17.82
C LYS A 162 0.72 -5.72 18.94
N THR A 163 0.67 -4.43 18.62
CA THR A 163 0.44 -3.34 19.58
C THR A 163 -0.92 -2.67 19.34
N ASP A 164 -1.18 -1.60 20.09
CA ASP A 164 -2.32 -0.70 19.89
C ASP A 164 -2.08 0.35 18.78
N TYR A 165 -0.95 0.25 18.07
CA TYR A 165 -0.49 1.24 17.09
C TYR A 165 0.04 0.56 15.82
N PRO A 166 -0.77 -0.28 15.16
CA PRO A 166 -0.36 -0.92 13.91
C PRO A 166 0.00 0.14 12.87
N TRP A 167 0.98 -0.16 12.01
CA TRP A 167 1.31 0.68 10.87
C TRP A 167 0.04 1.03 10.05
N PRO A 168 -0.05 2.24 9.46
CA PRO A 168 -1.17 2.63 8.59
C PRO A 168 -1.46 1.62 7.48
N GLY A 169 -2.67 1.72 6.92
CA GLY A 169 -3.05 0.91 5.77
C GLY A 169 -2.34 1.40 4.51
N ASP A 170 -2.10 0.49 3.58
CA ASP A 170 -1.49 0.76 2.28
C ASP A 170 -2.52 0.79 1.15
N VAL A 171 -2.16 1.53 0.11
CA VAL A 171 -2.73 1.34 -1.24
C VAL A 171 -1.68 0.64 -2.10
N ASP A 172 -2.05 -0.51 -2.65
CA ASP A 172 -1.11 -1.32 -3.44
C ASP A 172 -0.68 -0.60 -4.72
N ALA A 173 -1.61 0.02 -5.45
CA ALA A 173 -1.27 0.91 -6.55
C ALA A 173 -2.37 1.93 -6.86
N ILE A 174 -1.98 3.16 -7.12
CA ILE A 174 -2.77 4.13 -7.88
C ILE A 174 -2.09 4.32 -9.23
N VAL A 175 -2.76 3.87 -10.29
CA VAL A 175 -2.26 4.01 -11.66
C VAL A 175 -2.50 5.44 -12.13
N LEU A 176 -1.44 6.12 -12.54
CA LEU A 176 -1.50 7.48 -13.05
C LEU A 176 -1.52 7.48 -14.58
N HIS A 177 -2.27 8.41 -15.16
CA HIS A 177 -2.21 8.65 -16.60
C HIS A 177 -0.81 9.14 -16.99
N LYS A 178 -0.26 8.59 -18.06
CA LYS A 178 1.14 8.83 -18.46
C LYS A 178 1.45 10.31 -18.68
N ASP A 179 0.53 11.03 -19.32
CA ASP A 179 0.80 12.40 -19.79
C ASP A 179 0.52 13.48 -18.75
N ASN A 180 -0.61 13.42 -18.04
CA ASN A 180 -1.05 14.47 -17.11
C ASN A 180 -1.03 14.02 -15.64
N LYS A 181 -0.57 12.80 -15.36
CA LYS A 181 -0.42 12.24 -14.01
C LYS A 181 -1.70 12.17 -13.17
N VAL A 182 -2.87 12.29 -13.81
CA VAL A 182 -4.17 12.16 -13.14
C VAL A 182 -4.40 10.70 -12.73
N PRO A 183 -4.92 10.41 -11.52
CA PRO A 183 -5.31 9.06 -11.11
C PRO A 183 -6.35 8.44 -12.05
N LEU A 184 -6.06 7.24 -12.55
CA LEU A 184 -6.94 6.48 -13.45
C LEU A 184 -7.71 5.37 -12.73
N VAL A 185 -7.02 4.64 -11.86
CA VAL A 185 -7.62 3.53 -11.11
C VAL A 185 -6.82 3.26 -9.83
N MET A 186 -7.52 2.85 -8.78
CA MET A 186 -6.93 2.29 -7.58
C MET A 186 -7.00 0.77 -7.65
N LEU A 187 -5.89 0.10 -7.39
CA LEU A 187 -5.76 -1.35 -7.41
C LEU A 187 -5.43 -1.87 -6.02
N GLU A 188 -6.05 -2.99 -5.67
CA GLU A 188 -5.76 -3.79 -4.48
C GLU A 188 -5.43 -5.22 -4.93
N TYR A 189 -4.26 -5.73 -4.56
CA TYR A 189 -3.75 -7.03 -4.96
C TYR A 189 -4.02 -8.08 -3.90
N ARG A 190 -4.83 -9.07 -4.26
CA ARG A 190 -5.20 -10.17 -3.37
C ARG A 190 -4.60 -11.50 -3.82
N LYS A 191 -3.83 -12.14 -2.95
CA LYS A 191 -3.30 -13.50 -3.19
C LYS A 191 -4.41 -14.54 -3.03
N HIS A 192 -4.53 -15.42 -4.02
CA HIS A 192 -5.31 -16.64 -3.97
C HIS A 192 -4.37 -17.84 -3.80
N THR A 193 -4.33 -18.36 -2.57
CA THR A 193 -3.40 -19.44 -2.17
C THR A 193 -4.03 -20.83 -2.22
N ARG A 194 -5.29 -20.95 -2.63
CA ARG A 194 -6.00 -22.24 -2.74
C ARG A 194 -5.88 -22.76 -4.18
N GLU A 195 -5.97 -24.07 -4.33
CA GLU A 195 -6.04 -24.74 -5.65
C GLU A 195 -7.45 -24.67 -6.28
N SER A 196 -8.44 -24.17 -5.54
CA SER A 196 -9.82 -24.03 -6.00
C SER A 196 -10.01 -22.85 -6.96
N ASP A 197 -11.19 -22.75 -7.57
CA ASP A 197 -11.61 -21.54 -8.26
C ASP A 197 -11.58 -20.30 -7.35
N PHE A 198 -11.54 -19.13 -8.00
CA PHE A 198 -11.60 -17.85 -7.30
C PHE A 198 -12.95 -17.67 -6.61
N GLU A 199 -12.88 -17.22 -5.36
CA GLU A 199 -14.03 -16.72 -4.63
C GLU A 199 -14.09 -15.20 -4.79
N SER A 200 -15.30 -14.66 -4.96
CA SER A 200 -15.52 -13.21 -5.00
C SER A 200 -15.01 -12.55 -3.72
N VAL A 201 -14.42 -11.37 -3.87
CA VAL A 201 -13.92 -10.56 -2.76
C VAL A 201 -15.02 -10.19 -1.76
N SER A 202 -16.28 -10.15 -2.17
CA SER A 202 -17.42 -9.90 -1.27
C SER A 202 -17.49 -10.90 -0.11
N ASN A 203 -17.09 -12.15 -0.32
CA ASN A 203 -17.09 -13.18 0.72
C ASN A 203 -16.12 -12.85 1.87
N TYR A 204 -14.99 -12.21 1.55
CA TYR A 204 -13.96 -11.80 2.52
C TYR A 204 -14.40 -10.56 3.30
N TYR A 205 -15.13 -9.66 2.64
CA TYR A 205 -15.77 -8.52 3.29
C TYR A 205 -16.85 -8.96 4.29
N ILE A 206 -17.74 -9.87 3.89
CA ILE A 206 -18.86 -10.35 4.71
C ILE A 206 -18.36 -11.06 5.98
N ASN A 207 -17.30 -11.87 5.88
CA ASN A 207 -16.72 -12.57 7.01
C ASN A 207 -15.89 -11.66 7.96
N LYS A 208 -15.92 -10.34 7.74
CA LYS A 208 -15.28 -9.27 8.53
C LYS A 208 -13.76 -9.32 8.63
N ALA A 209 -13.09 -10.33 8.07
CA ALA A 209 -11.64 -10.44 8.08
C ALA A 209 -10.98 -9.20 7.46
N ASP A 210 -11.50 -8.75 6.32
CA ASP A 210 -10.90 -7.67 5.53
C ASP A 210 -11.79 -6.43 5.43
N LYS A 211 -12.90 -6.36 6.19
CA LYS A 211 -13.85 -5.24 6.13
C LYS A 211 -13.16 -3.89 6.29
N ARG A 212 -12.29 -3.75 7.31
CA ARG A 212 -11.57 -2.49 7.59
C ARG A 212 -10.58 -2.11 6.48
N LYS A 213 -10.04 -3.09 5.74
CA LYS A 213 -9.14 -2.87 4.58
C LYS A 213 -9.92 -2.28 3.41
N TYR A 214 -11.08 -2.83 3.07
CA TYR A 214 -11.87 -2.28 1.97
C TYR A 214 -12.58 -0.97 2.35
N ASP A 215 -13.02 -0.82 3.61
CA ASP A 215 -13.60 0.44 4.11
C ASP A 215 -12.59 1.61 3.99
N ARG A 216 -11.30 1.41 4.34
CA ARG A 216 -10.28 2.48 4.21
C ARG A 216 -9.97 2.83 2.75
N LEU A 217 -9.90 1.84 1.86
CA LEU A 217 -9.62 2.08 0.43
C LEU A 217 -10.76 2.86 -0.22
N GLN A 218 -12.01 2.56 0.16
CA GLN A 218 -13.17 3.33 -0.28
C GLN A 218 -13.12 4.80 0.20
N LEU A 219 -12.69 5.03 1.44
CA LEU A 219 -12.53 6.38 1.98
C LEU A 219 -11.41 7.14 1.25
N LEU A 220 -10.26 6.51 1.01
CA LEU A 220 -9.17 7.09 0.22
C LEU A 220 -9.62 7.42 -1.21
N LYS A 221 -10.28 6.48 -1.89
CA LYS A 221 -10.90 6.70 -3.20
C LYS A 221 -11.76 7.96 -3.18
N ASN A 222 -12.68 8.06 -2.22
CA ASN A 222 -13.62 9.19 -2.16
C ASN A 222 -12.91 10.53 -1.87
N ALA A 223 -11.82 10.53 -1.10
CA ALA A 223 -11.03 11.74 -0.86
C ALA A 223 -10.25 12.19 -2.10
N ILE A 224 -9.73 11.25 -2.90
CA ILE A 224 -8.99 11.55 -4.14
C ILE A 224 -9.96 11.96 -5.26
N ASN A 225 -10.91 11.09 -5.56
CA ASN A 225 -11.93 11.25 -6.58
C ASN A 225 -13.03 10.19 -6.39
N PRO A 226 -14.27 10.57 -6.00
CA PRO A 226 -15.38 9.63 -5.83
C PRO A 226 -15.72 8.79 -7.07
N GLN A 227 -15.31 9.19 -8.27
CA GLN A 227 -15.51 8.45 -9.52
C GLN A 227 -14.36 7.51 -9.89
N LEU A 228 -13.25 7.50 -9.14
CA LEU A 228 -12.10 6.65 -9.41
C LEU A 228 -12.44 5.17 -9.18
N SER A 229 -12.29 4.29 -10.17
CA SER A 229 -12.56 2.86 -9.94
C SER A 229 -11.61 2.26 -8.88
N LEU A 230 -12.13 1.42 -8.00
CA LEU A 230 -11.36 0.58 -7.08
C LEU A 230 -11.49 -0.88 -7.54
N ILE A 231 -10.40 -1.46 -8.03
CA ILE A 231 -10.39 -2.82 -8.58
C ILE A 231 -9.56 -3.72 -7.67
N VAL A 232 -10.18 -4.80 -7.21
CA VAL A 232 -9.46 -5.89 -6.54
C VAL A 232 -8.99 -6.88 -7.59
N VAL A 233 -7.68 -7.06 -7.66
CA VAL A 233 -7.01 -8.00 -8.56
C VAL A 233 -6.62 -9.23 -7.75
N THR A 234 -7.42 -10.29 -7.89
CA THR A 234 -7.14 -11.58 -7.28
C THR A 234 -6.24 -12.40 -8.20
N TYR A 235 -5.07 -12.78 -7.71
CA TYR A 235 -4.06 -13.53 -8.46
C TYR A 235 -3.64 -14.82 -7.77
N PRO A 236 -3.37 -15.90 -8.53
CA PRO A 236 -3.04 -17.19 -7.96
C PRO A 236 -1.58 -17.25 -7.50
N THR A 237 -1.29 -18.13 -6.54
CA THR A 237 0.07 -18.61 -6.26
C THR A 237 0.31 -20.04 -6.75
N SER A 238 -0.77 -20.79 -7.04
CA SER A 238 -0.72 -22.14 -7.59
C SER A 238 -0.36 -22.13 -9.07
N VAL A 239 0.55 -23.03 -9.47
CA VAL A 239 0.97 -23.24 -10.86
C VAL A 239 -0.14 -23.78 -11.78
N ASN A 240 -1.26 -24.24 -11.22
CA ASN A 240 -2.36 -24.81 -11.99
C ASN A 240 -3.34 -23.74 -12.48
N ILE A 241 -3.30 -22.53 -11.93
CA ILE A 241 -4.26 -21.47 -12.22
C ILE A 241 -3.58 -20.39 -13.07
N HIS A 242 -4.00 -20.27 -14.33
CA HIS A 242 -3.41 -19.36 -15.32
C HIS A 242 -4.34 -18.18 -15.68
N LYS A 243 -5.14 -17.75 -14.72
CA LYS A 243 -6.09 -16.64 -14.85
C LYS A 243 -5.94 -15.67 -13.69
N VAL A 244 -6.39 -14.43 -13.88
CA VAL A 244 -6.60 -13.43 -12.81
C VAL A 244 -8.05 -12.99 -12.81
N LEU A 245 -8.57 -12.68 -11.63
CA LEU A 245 -9.91 -12.13 -11.45
C LEU A 245 -9.82 -10.66 -11.05
N LEU A 246 -10.51 -9.81 -11.80
CA LEU A 246 -10.61 -8.39 -11.57
C LEU A 246 -12.05 -8.09 -11.15
N GLU A 247 -12.24 -7.53 -9.97
CA GLU A 247 -13.55 -7.12 -9.47
C GLU A 247 -13.53 -5.61 -9.16
N SER A 248 -14.35 -4.84 -9.88
CA SER A 248 -14.63 -3.45 -9.49
C SER A 248 -15.54 -3.47 -8.28
N ILE A 249 -15.15 -2.76 -7.22
CA ILE A 249 -15.89 -2.76 -5.97
C ILE A 249 -16.32 -1.35 -5.55
N LYS A 250 -17.48 -1.30 -4.90
CA LYS A 250 -17.95 -0.14 -4.15
C LYS A 250 -18.35 -0.58 -2.75
N VAL A 251 -17.89 0.14 -1.74
CA VAL A 251 -18.31 -0.04 -0.35
C VAL A 251 -19.25 1.09 0.04
N GLU A 252 -20.49 0.74 0.39
CA GLU A 252 -21.54 1.70 0.74
C GLU A 252 -22.48 1.10 1.77
N GLY A 253 -22.87 1.89 2.78
CA GLY A 253 -23.79 1.44 3.84
C GLY A 253 -23.30 0.20 4.59
N GLY A 254 -21.98 0.01 4.70
CA GLY A 254 -21.38 -1.16 5.33
C GLY A 254 -21.51 -2.47 4.54
N LYS A 255 -21.83 -2.40 3.25
CA LYS A 255 -21.87 -3.52 2.30
C LYS A 255 -20.84 -3.28 1.19
N MET A 256 -20.32 -4.37 0.63
CA MET A 256 -19.52 -4.35 -0.58
C MET A 256 -20.40 -4.80 -1.76
N LEU A 257 -20.39 -4.01 -2.83
CA LEU A 257 -21.02 -4.30 -4.11
C LEU A 257 -19.94 -4.59 -5.13
N ILE A 258 -20.14 -5.64 -5.94
CA ILE A 258 -19.33 -5.91 -7.12
C ILE A 258 -20.01 -5.22 -8.30
N GLU A 259 -19.38 -4.19 -8.84
CA GLU A 259 -19.92 -3.40 -9.97
C GLU A 259 -19.59 -4.06 -11.31
N ASP A 260 -18.42 -4.66 -11.42
CA ASP A 260 -17.98 -5.45 -12.58
C ASP A 260 -17.07 -6.58 -12.13
N SER A 261 -17.03 -7.66 -12.90
CA SER A 261 -16.21 -8.84 -12.65
C SER A 261 -15.73 -9.44 -13.96
N ILE A 262 -14.41 -9.48 -14.14
CA ILE A 262 -13.78 -9.98 -15.36
C ILE A 262 -12.66 -10.93 -15.00
N THR A 263 -12.59 -12.03 -15.73
CA THR A 263 -11.43 -12.91 -15.71
C THR A 263 -10.61 -12.69 -16.98
N CYS A 264 -9.30 -12.58 -16.86
CA CYS A 264 -8.40 -12.60 -18.02
C CYS A 264 -7.21 -13.53 -17.77
N GLN A 265 -6.39 -13.74 -18.81
CA GLN A 265 -5.19 -14.55 -18.69
C GLN A 265 -4.21 -13.96 -17.69
N LEU A 266 -3.51 -14.84 -16.98
CA LEU A 266 -2.46 -14.47 -16.04
C LEU A 266 -1.30 -13.78 -16.80
N PRO A 267 -0.90 -12.55 -16.42
CA PRO A 267 0.19 -11.85 -17.11
C PRO A 267 1.54 -12.52 -16.90
N ASN A 268 2.41 -12.44 -17.91
CA ASN A 268 3.83 -12.81 -17.80
C ASN A 268 4.72 -11.56 -17.91
N GLY A 269 4.75 -10.79 -16.82
CA GLY A 269 5.47 -9.52 -16.75
C GLY A 269 4.88 -8.42 -17.66
N ILE A 270 5.59 -7.29 -17.73
CA ILE A 270 5.12 -6.06 -18.39
C ILE A 270 4.81 -6.29 -19.88
N ASN A 271 5.62 -7.09 -20.59
CA ASN A 271 5.53 -7.27 -22.04
C ASN A 271 4.34 -8.12 -22.50
N GLN A 272 3.74 -8.92 -21.61
CA GLN A 272 2.58 -9.78 -21.91
C GLN A 272 1.32 -9.37 -21.13
N SER A 273 1.32 -8.17 -20.55
CA SER A 273 0.22 -7.61 -19.76
C SER A 273 -0.91 -6.96 -20.60
N MET A 274 -0.89 -7.10 -21.93
CA MET A 274 -1.82 -6.37 -22.81
C MET A 274 -3.30 -6.72 -22.53
N GLU A 275 -3.62 -8.00 -22.33
CA GLU A 275 -4.99 -8.41 -22.00
C GLU A 275 -5.43 -7.89 -20.63
N TYR A 276 -4.55 -7.95 -19.64
CA TYR A 276 -4.79 -7.42 -18.30
C TYR A 276 -5.02 -5.90 -18.31
N LYS A 277 -4.19 -5.15 -19.06
CA LYS A 277 -4.37 -3.71 -19.27
C LYS A 277 -5.69 -3.39 -19.97
N LYS A 278 -6.07 -4.17 -20.98
CA LYS A 278 -7.37 -4.04 -21.67
C LYS A 278 -8.54 -4.33 -20.73
N ALA A 279 -8.42 -5.35 -19.88
CA ALA A 279 -9.45 -5.69 -18.89
C ALA A 279 -9.64 -4.55 -17.87
N ILE A 280 -8.54 -4.01 -17.32
CA ILE A 280 -8.58 -2.82 -16.45
C ILE A 280 -9.25 -1.65 -17.17
N TYR A 281 -8.82 -1.34 -18.39
CA TYR A 281 -9.35 -0.20 -19.16
C TYR A 281 -10.84 -0.35 -19.48
N TYR A 282 -11.29 -1.58 -19.75
CA TYR A 282 -12.70 -1.87 -19.96
C TYR A 282 -13.54 -1.59 -18.71
N ILE A 283 -13.05 -1.97 -17.52
CA ILE A 283 -13.72 -1.68 -16.25
C ILE A 283 -13.78 -0.17 -16.00
N ILE A 284 -12.68 0.56 -16.21
CA ILE A 284 -12.61 2.01 -15.97
C ILE A 284 -13.55 2.82 -16.89
N LYS A 285 -13.87 2.28 -18.08
CA LYS A 285 -14.66 3.00 -19.10
C LYS A 285 -16.19 2.89 -18.94
N LYS A 286 -16.67 2.01 -18.07
CA LYS A 286 -18.11 1.88 -17.79
C LYS A 286 -18.57 2.93 -16.81
#